data_AF-A0A8C0EL67-F1
#
_entry.id   AF-A0A8C0EL67-F1
#
_cell.length_a   1.000
_cell.length_b   1.000
_cell.length_c   1.000
_cell.angle_alpha   90.00
_cell.angle_beta   90.00
_cell.angle_gamma   90.00
#
_symmetry.space_group_name_H-M   'P 1'
#
loop_
_entity.id
_entity.type
_entity.pdbx_description
1 polymer ?
#
loop_
_entity_poly.entity_id
_entity_poly.type
_entity_poly.pdbx_seq_one_letter_code
_entity_poly.pdbx_strand_id
1 'polypeptide(L)'
;LAQARMRDLDAQLNAKEADLATALNENRTLENDVRELKDRIVTLKLSLEDAKKHLHSETLKRVDLENHMKTLQEQMTFQKRLHEDELKETKRVHESRIAEMESDCQRELESKLLNVLQGLRKQQEEQIQGYKEELERTFSAKVENAQLSAARSSDFANAAREQLMETKLRIDALSSQVNHYHSQNAALENRARELQEMLDYDRDLHQRRIAEKEKEMVEAQQQAQAQLEEYEHLLDVKLALDLEINAYRKMLEGEEQRLNLSSSPSSHSIATQATSQGRWFLHGKKRKMKEAKKRRHSAGFKIVQHASSSGNVSIEEIDADGKFVRLKNTSDEDQPLHGWALRRHLGNVSDVTYKFPSQFTLQAGQVVTIWGAAAGVSPGPTDLVWKSQKSWGAGDSIGVTLITDDGEELAERKIMHVPRGEESSEQDEEITGSEMELSSQVSCLKFKYMLFNGHFSKLHENTSPSTFHLLQLLTFFLMSDQKKKKKEMLFGFMIVVPVSILKQVRW
;
A
#
# COMPACT_ATOMS: atom_id res chain seq x y z
N LEU A 1 198.52 -94.15 -8.27
CA LEU A 1 197.83 -93.19 -7.38
C LEU A 1 197.34 -91.92 -8.10
N ALA A 2 198.05 -91.37 -9.10
CA ALA A 2 197.57 -90.18 -9.83
C ALA A 2 196.35 -90.42 -10.77
N GLN A 3 196.22 -91.60 -11.38
CA GLN A 3 195.12 -91.92 -12.31
C GLN A 3 193.75 -92.09 -11.63
N ALA A 4 193.70 -92.45 -10.34
CA ALA A 4 192.44 -92.62 -9.61
C ALA A 4 191.79 -91.27 -9.27
N ARG A 5 192.59 -90.27 -8.88
CA ARG A 5 192.09 -88.90 -8.61
C ARG A 5 191.54 -88.21 -9.86
N MET A 6 192.11 -88.49 -11.04
CA MET A 6 191.63 -87.90 -12.29
C MET A 6 190.22 -88.43 -12.65
N ARG A 7 190.00 -89.75 -12.49
CA ARG A 7 188.68 -90.36 -12.70
C ARG A 7 187.63 -89.88 -11.71
N ASP A 8 188.00 -89.68 -10.45
CA ASP A 8 187.07 -89.13 -9.44
C ASP A 8 186.72 -87.66 -9.74
N LEU A 9 187.68 -86.86 -10.21
CA LEU A 9 187.41 -85.48 -10.61
C LEU A 9 186.57 -85.42 -11.89
N ASP A 10 186.80 -86.29 -12.88
CA ASP A 10 185.95 -86.41 -14.07
C ASP A 10 184.54 -86.88 -13.71
N ALA A 11 184.38 -87.81 -12.77
CA ALA A 11 183.07 -88.25 -12.31
C ALA A 11 182.32 -87.14 -11.56
N GLN A 12 183.02 -86.34 -10.75
CA GLN A 12 182.45 -85.17 -10.08
C GLN A 12 182.09 -84.06 -11.08
N LEU A 13 182.91 -83.84 -12.12
CA LEU A 13 182.62 -82.89 -13.19
C LEU A 13 181.37 -83.32 -13.97
N ASN A 14 181.31 -84.57 -14.42
CA ASN A 14 180.15 -85.11 -15.12
C ASN A 14 178.87 -85.10 -14.27
N ALA A 15 178.98 -85.39 -12.96
CA ALA A 15 177.84 -85.27 -12.05
C ALA A 15 177.37 -83.81 -11.92
N LYS A 16 178.32 -82.86 -11.83
CA LYS A 16 177.99 -81.43 -11.79
C LYS A 16 177.45 -80.90 -13.11
N GLU A 17 177.91 -81.40 -14.24
CA GLU A 17 177.36 -81.09 -15.56
C GLU A 17 175.96 -81.65 -15.75
N ALA A 18 175.68 -82.86 -15.24
CA ALA A 18 174.35 -83.45 -15.22
C ALA A 18 173.39 -82.67 -14.30
N ASP A 19 173.81 -82.31 -13.08
CA ASP A 19 173.05 -81.46 -12.15
C ASP A 19 172.76 -80.07 -12.75
N LEU A 20 173.74 -79.51 -13.47
CA LEU A 20 173.57 -78.23 -14.16
C LEU A 20 172.58 -78.37 -15.33
N ALA A 21 172.63 -79.47 -16.08
CA ALA A 21 171.69 -79.74 -17.17
C ALA A 21 170.25 -79.95 -16.68
N THR A 22 170.05 -80.66 -15.56
CA THR A 22 168.72 -80.83 -14.94
C THR A 22 168.21 -79.50 -14.39
N ALA A 23 169.04 -78.73 -13.68
CA ALA A 23 168.67 -77.41 -13.19
C ALA A 23 168.34 -76.43 -14.32
N LEU A 24 169.06 -76.47 -15.44
CA LEU A 24 168.76 -75.66 -16.62
C LEU A 24 167.44 -76.10 -17.29
N ASN A 25 167.15 -77.40 -17.31
CA ASN A 25 165.88 -77.90 -17.84
C ASN A 25 164.70 -77.53 -16.95
N GLU A 26 164.85 -77.65 -15.63
CA GLU A 26 163.86 -77.19 -14.63
C GLU A 26 163.63 -75.69 -14.71
N ASN A 27 164.71 -74.91 -14.90
CA ASN A 27 164.60 -73.47 -15.10
C ASN A 27 163.84 -73.15 -16.41
N ARG A 28 164.10 -73.88 -17.51
CA ARG A 28 163.33 -73.74 -18.75
C ARG A 28 161.86 -74.12 -18.57
N THR A 29 161.53 -75.16 -17.82
CA THR A 29 160.14 -75.53 -17.53
C THR A 29 159.45 -74.49 -16.66
N LEU A 30 160.12 -73.99 -15.61
CA LEU A 30 159.59 -72.92 -14.78
C LEU A 30 159.45 -71.60 -15.56
N GLU A 31 160.36 -71.29 -16.47
CA GLU A 31 160.24 -70.16 -17.40
C GLU A 31 159.06 -70.32 -18.37
N ASN A 32 158.80 -71.54 -18.84
CA ASN A 32 157.62 -71.87 -19.65
C ASN A 32 156.33 -71.68 -18.83
N ASP A 33 156.27 -72.22 -17.60
CA ASP A 33 155.10 -72.11 -16.72
C ASP A 33 154.85 -70.65 -16.30
N VAL A 34 155.91 -69.89 -16.03
CA VAL A 34 155.82 -68.45 -15.74
C VAL A 34 155.30 -67.70 -16.97
N ARG A 35 155.71 -68.09 -18.19
CA ARG A 35 155.14 -67.53 -19.43
C ARG A 35 153.67 -67.90 -19.58
N GLU A 36 153.29 -69.16 -19.41
CA GLU A 36 151.91 -69.61 -19.54
C GLU A 36 151.01 -68.94 -18.48
N LEU A 37 151.45 -68.86 -17.23
CA LEU A 37 150.72 -68.16 -16.17
C LEU A 37 150.59 -66.66 -16.47
N LYS A 38 151.62 -66.02 -17.04
CA LYS A 38 151.53 -64.63 -17.50
C LYS A 38 150.51 -64.48 -18.62
N ASP A 39 150.50 -65.36 -19.61
CA ASP A 39 149.52 -65.35 -20.70
C ASP A 39 148.10 -65.63 -20.17
N ARG A 40 147.96 -66.50 -19.17
CA ARG A 40 146.71 -66.77 -18.47
C ARG A 40 146.23 -65.57 -17.67
N ILE A 41 147.14 -64.86 -17.02
CA ILE A 41 146.83 -63.59 -16.33
C ILE A 41 146.39 -62.52 -17.34
N VAL A 42 147.03 -62.42 -18.51
CA VAL A 42 146.65 -61.46 -19.57
C VAL A 42 145.28 -61.81 -20.14
N THR A 43 145.03 -63.06 -20.50
CA THR A 43 143.73 -63.52 -21.01
C THR A 43 142.61 -63.36 -19.98
N LEU A 44 142.86 -63.70 -18.72
CA LEU A 44 141.90 -63.46 -17.64
C LEU A 44 141.64 -61.98 -17.43
N LYS A 45 142.67 -61.12 -17.48
CA LYS A 45 142.50 -59.66 -17.40
C LYS A 45 141.66 -59.11 -18.56
N LEU A 46 141.90 -59.57 -19.79
CA LEU A 46 141.11 -59.19 -20.96
C LEU A 46 139.65 -59.65 -20.81
N SER A 47 139.43 -60.91 -20.41
CA SER A 47 138.07 -61.43 -20.18
C SER A 47 137.32 -60.71 -19.06
N LEU A 48 138.03 -60.31 -18.00
CA LEU A 48 137.49 -59.50 -16.92
C LEU A 48 137.09 -58.12 -17.42
N GLU A 49 137.91 -57.50 -18.26
CA GLU A 49 137.64 -56.18 -18.83
C GLU A 49 136.47 -56.21 -19.82
N ASP A 50 136.36 -57.27 -20.63
CA ASP A 50 135.22 -57.47 -21.52
C ASP A 50 133.94 -57.75 -20.73
N ALA A 51 133.99 -58.57 -19.67
CA ALA A 51 132.85 -58.80 -18.79
C ALA A 51 132.39 -57.51 -18.09
N LYS A 52 133.32 -56.64 -17.67
CA LYS A 52 132.99 -55.31 -17.13
C LYS A 52 132.32 -54.42 -18.17
N LYS A 53 132.82 -54.39 -19.41
CA LYS A 53 132.19 -53.63 -20.51
C LYS A 53 130.78 -54.14 -20.80
N HIS A 54 130.60 -55.46 -20.84
CA HIS A 54 129.28 -56.08 -21.02
C HIS A 54 128.34 -55.71 -19.88
N LEU A 55 128.78 -55.85 -18.62
CA LEU A 55 128.02 -55.43 -17.45
C LEU A 55 127.64 -53.94 -17.52
N HIS A 56 128.57 -53.08 -17.90
CA HIS A 56 128.30 -51.65 -18.04
C HIS A 56 127.28 -51.37 -19.15
N SER A 57 127.40 -52.05 -20.30
CA SER A 57 126.44 -51.92 -21.40
C SER A 57 125.04 -52.40 -21.03
N GLU A 58 124.92 -53.52 -20.30
CA GLU A 58 123.64 -54.02 -19.80
C GLU A 58 123.07 -53.14 -18.69
N THR A 59 123.94 -52.55 -17.86
CA THR A 59 123.53 -51.56 -16.85
C THR A 59 122.94 -50.31 -17.51
N LEU A 60 123.55 -49.81 -18.59
CA LEU A 60 123.01 -48.69 -19.37
C LEU A 60 121.65 -49.05 -20.00
N LYS A 61 121.54 -50.20 -20.69
CA LYS A 61 120.27 -50.65 -21.27
C LYS A 61 119.17 -50.80 -20.22
N ARG A 62 119.49 -51.34 -19.03
CA ARG A 62 118.55 -51.45 -17.93
C ARG A 62 118.08 -50.07 -17.47
N VAL A 63 118.99 -49.11 -17.30
CA VAL A 63 118.65 -47.74 -16.90
C VAL A 63 117.78 -47.06 -17.97
N ASP A 64 118.09 -47.24 -19.26
CA ASP A 64 117.28 -46.69 -20.35
C ASP A 64 115.86 -47.27 -20.37
N LEU A 65 115.72 -48.59 -20.18
CA LEU A 65 114.41 -49.26 -20.06
C LEU A 65 113.65 -48.83 -18.80
N GLU A 66 114.32 -48.68 -17.67
CA GLU A 66 113.72 -48.15 -16.43
C GLU A 66 113.23 -46.71 -16.63
N ASN A 67 114.00 -45.87 -17.32
CA ASN A 67 113.59 -44.51 -17.67
C ASN A 67 112.37 -44.54 -18.60
N HIS A 68 112.37 -45.40 -19.63
CA HIS A 68 111.22 -45.53 -20.54
C HIS A 68 109.97 -46.02 -19.82
N MET A 69 110.11 -47.00 -18.91
CA MET A 69 109.02 -47.44 -18.03
C MET A 69 108.48 -46.30 -17.17
N LYS A 70 109.35 -45.49 -16.56
CA LYS A 70 108.93 -44.33 -15.77
C LYS A 70 108.18 -43.32 -16.62
N THR A 71 108.68 -42.98 -17.80
CA THR A 71 108.00 -42.06 -18.73
C THR A 71 106.62 -42.59 -19.15
N LEU A 72 106.51 -43.87 -19.50
CA LEU A 72 105.22 -44.49 -19.83
C LEU A 72 104.27 -44.50 -18.64
N GLN A 73 104.78 -44.75 -17.43
CA GLN A 73 103.99 -44.73 -16.20
C GLN A 73 103.48 -43.32 -15.91
N GLU A 74 104.32 -42.30 -16.06
CA GLU A 74 103.94 -40.89 -15.95
C GLU A 74 102.88 -40.52 -16.99
N GLN A 75 103.06 -40.89 -18.27
CA GLN A 75 102.06 -40.68 -19.32
C GLN A 75 100.73 -41.37 -19.02
N MET A 76 100.74 -42.61 -18.54
CA MET A 76 99.52 -43.32 -18.12
C MET A 76 98.83 -42.61 -16.95
N THR A 77 99.59 -42.15 -15.96
CA THR A 77 99.00 -41.38 -14.84
C THR A 77 98.45 -40.04 -15.29
N PHE A 78 99.12 -39.37 -16.23
CA PHE A 78 98.66 -38.12 -16.84
C PHE A 78 97.36 -38.34 -17.62
N GLN A 79 97.29 -39.34 -18.50
CA GLN A 79 96.06 -39.65 -19.25
C GLN A 79 94.91 -40.05 -18.34
N LYS A 80 95.17 -40.84 -17.29
CA LYS A 80 94.14 -41.16 -16.28
C LYS A 80 93.59 -39.90 -15.61
N ARG A 81 94.47 -38.99 -15.17
CA ARG A 81 94.05 -37.71 -14.57
C ARG A 81 93.26 -36.85 -15.57
N LEU A 82 93.72 -36.78 -16.81
CA LEU A 82 93.03 -36.04 -17.87
C LEU A 82 91.62 -36.58 -18.08
N HIS A 83 91.46 -37.89 -18.26
CA HIS A 83 90.13 -38.50 -18.44
C HIS A 83 89.26 -38.35 -17.18
N GLU A 84 89.84 -38.44 -15.98
CA GLU A 84 89.12 -38.19 -14.73
C GLU A 84 88.61 -36.75 -14.66
N ASP A 85 89.41 -35.78 -15.08
CA ASP A 85 89.03 -34.36 -15.08
C ASP A 85 88.01 -34.04 -16.19
N GLU A 86 88.13 -34.63 -17.38
CA GLU A 86 87.10 -34.56 -18.44
C GLU A 86 85.78 -35.18 -17.98
N LEU A 87 85.81 -36.31 -17.26
CA LEU A 87 84.62 -36.93 -16.68
C LEU A 87 84.00 -36.07 -15.57
N LYS A 88 84.81 -35.39 -14.75
CA LYS A 88 84.30 -34.45 -13.74
C LYS A 88 83.66 -33.23 -14.40
N GLU A 89 84.28 -32.68 -15.45
CA GLU A 89 83.76 -31.50 -16.13
C GLU A 89 82.46 -31.82 -16.88
N THR A 90 82.40 -32.94 -17.60
CA THR A 90 81.16 -33.39 -18.25
C THR A 90 80.04 -33.63 -17.24
N LYS A 91 80.33 -34.28 -16.09
CA LYS A 91 79.36 -34.43 -14.99
C LYS A 91 78.89 -33.08 -14.46
N ARG A 92 79.81 -32.16 -14.18
CA ARG A 92 79.50 -30.81 -13.69
C ARG A 92 78.62 -30.03 -14.66
N VAL A 93 78.90 -30.09 -15.96
CA VAL A 93 78.08 -29.44 -16.99
C VAL A 93 76.68 -30.06 -17.06
N HIS A 94 76.57 -31.39 -16.99
CA HIS A 94 75.28 -32.06 -16.94
C HIS A 94 74.49 -31.74 -15.68
N GLU A 95 75.12 -31.74 -14.51
CA GLU A 95 74.51 -31.35 -13.23
C GLU A 95 74.02 -29.89 -13.26
N SER A 96 74.83 -28.97 -13.79
CA SER A 96 74.43 -27.56 -13.96
C SER A 96 73.23 -27.43 -14.89
N ARG A 97 73.24 -28.13 -16.03
CA ARG A 97 72.11 -28.10 -16.99
C ARG A 97 70.83 -28.68 -16.39
N ILE A 98 70.93 -29.76 -15.63
CA ILE A 98 69.77 -30.35 -14.94
C ILE A 98 69.23 -29.35 -13.90
N ALA A 99 70.08 -28.75 -13.09
CA ALA A 99 69.67 -27.74 -12.10
C ALA A 99 69.03 -26.50 -12.74
N GLU A 100 69.54 -26.04 -13.90
CA GLU A 100 68.93 -24.97 -14.68
C GLU A 100 67.53 -25.36 -15.19
N MET A 101 67.39 -26.55 -15.79
CA MET A 101 66.09 -27.06 -16.25
C MET A 101 65.09 -27.25 -15.10
N GLU A 102 65.53 -27.72 -13.94
CA GLU A 102 64.70 -27.82 -12.74
C GLU A 102 64.28 -26.44 -12.23
N SER A 103 65.19 -25.46 -12.23
CA SER A 103 64.89 -24.07 -11.88
C SER A 103 63.90 -23.42 -12.86
N ASP A 104 64.06 -23.65 -14.16
CA ASP A 104 63.13 -23.20 -15.20
C ASP A 104 61.74 -23.80 -15.00
N CYS A 105 61.67 -25.12 -14.81
CA CYS A 105 60.42 -25.82 -14.55
C CYS A 105 59.74 -25.31 -13.27
N GLN A 106 60.50 -25.12 -12.19
CA GLN A 106 59.98 -24.58 -10.93
C GLN A 106 59.44 -23.16 -11.12
N ARG A 107 60.15 -22.27 -11.83
CA ARG A 107 59.66 -20.93 -12.14
C ARG A 107 58.39 -20.94 -12.97
N GLU A 108 58.27 -21.84 -13.94
CA GLU A 108 57.05 -21.98 -14.73
C GLU A 108 55.87 -22.45 -13.88
N LEU A 109 56.09 -23.40 -12.96
CA LEU A 109 55.05 -23.88 -12.05
C LEU A 109 54.62 -22.78 -11.08
N GLU A 110 55.57 -22.05 -10.50
CA GLU A 110 55.31 -20.90 -9.64
C GLU A 110 54.55 -19.79 -10.41
N SER A 111 54.95 -19.50 -11.65
CA SER A 111 54.26 -18.55 -12.51
C SER A 111 52.81 -18.98 -12.83
N LYS A 112 52.61 -20.25 -13.21
CA LYS A 112 51.26 -20.81 -13.47
C LYS A 112 50.40 -20.74 -12.20
N LEU A 113 50.95 -21.08 -11.05
CA LEU A 113 50.26 -21.00 -9.76
C LEU A 113 49.86 -19.55 -9.43
N LEU A 114 50.79 -18.60 -9.56
CA LEU A 114 50.53 -17.18 -9.34
C LEU A 114 49.44 -16.65 -10.29
N ASN A 115 49.49 -17.02 -11.57
CA ASN A 115 48.48 -16.64 -12.55
C ASN A 115 47.09 -17.19 -12.19
N VAL A 116 47.00 -18.45 -11.75
CA VAL A 116 45.72 -19.05 -11.31
C VAL A 116 45.20 -18.36 -10.06
N LEU A 117 46.07 -18.10 -9.07
CA LEU A 117 45.68 -17.39 -7.85
C LEU A 117 45.23 -15.96 -8.14
N GLN A 118 45.90 -15.26 -9.06
CA GLN A 118 45.50 -13.92 -9.50
C GLN A 118 44.17 -13.95 -10.25
N GLY A 119 43.95 -14.95 -11.12
CA GLY A 119 42.68 -15.16 -11.81
C GLY A 119 41.52 -15.40 -10.84
N LEU A 120 41.72 -16.23 -9.81
CA LEU A 120 40.73 -16.48 -8.75
C LEU A 120 40.42 -15.21 -7.96
N ARG A 121 41.43 -14.41 -7.58
CA ARG A 121 41.22 -13.12 -6.90
C ARG A 121 40.42 -12.17 -7.78
N LYS A 122 40.80 -12.03 -9.05
CA LYS A 122 40.10 -11.16 -10.01
C LYS A 122 38.64 -11.58 -10.17
N GLN A 123 38.37 -12.88 -10.30
CA GLN A 123 37.00 -13.38 -10.41
C GLN A 123 36.18 -13.08 -9.14
N GLN A 124 36.78 -13.23 -7.95
CA GLN A 124 36.11 -12.88 -6.69
C GLN A 124 35.85 -11.37 -6.58
N GLU A 125 36.81 -10.54 -6.97
CA GLU A 125 36.66 -9.07 -7.03
C GLU A 125 35.55 -8.66 -8.01
N GLU A 126 35.50 -9.26 -9.20
CA GLU A 126 34.44 -9.05 -10.20
C GLU A 126 33.07 -9.49 -9.67
N GLN A 127 32.97 -10.62 -8.96
CA GLN A 127 31.73 -11.07 -8.33
C GLN A 127 31.27 -10.12 -7.23
N ILE A 128 32.17 -9.70 -6.33
CA ILE A 128 31.86 -8.74 -5.26
C ILE A 128 31.42 -7.40 -5.86
N GLN A 129 32.10 -6.93 -6.89
CA GLN A 129 31.75 -5.70 -7.58
C GLN A 129 30.38 -5.82 -8.27
N GLY A 130 30.09 -6.94 -8.93
CA GLY A 130 28.78 -7.21 -9.52
C GLY A 130 27.66 -7.20 -8.49
N TYR A 131 27.83 -7.89 -7.35
CA TYR A 131 26.87 -7.87 -6.25
C TYR A 131 26.68 -6.48 -5.67
N LYS A 132 27.77 -5.71 -5.51
CA LYS A 132 27.71 -4.34 -5.02
C LYS A 132 26.89 -3.45 -5.96
N GLU A 133 27.14 -3.52 -7.26
CA GLU A 133 26.42 -2.71 -8.23
C GLU A 133 24.94 -3.11 -8.34
N GLU A 134 24.62 -4.41 -8.28
CA GLU A 134 23.22 -4.86 -8.28
C GLU A 134 22.49 -4.44 -7.00
N LEU A 135 23.16 -4.50 -5.86
CA LEU A 135 22.67 -3.99 -4.60
C LEU A 135 22.44 -2.47 -4.67
N GLU A 136 23.40 -1.70 -5.16
CA GLU A 136 23.27 -0.26 -5.38
C GLU A 136 22.13 0.08 -6.34
N ARG A 137 22.00 -0.61 -7.48
CA ARG A 137 20.88 -0.41 -8.43
C ARG A 137 19.54 -0.68 -7.77
N THR A 138 19.40 -1.79 -7.05
CA THR A 138 18.14 -2.15 -6.39
C THR A 138 17.80 -1.22 -5.23
N PHE A 139 18.79 -0.75 -4.45
CA PHE A 139 18.57 0.26 -3.41
C PHE A 139 18.19 1.61 -4.01
N SER A 140 18.90 2.09 -5.03
CA SER A 140 18.57 3.34 -5.72
C SER A 140 17.15 3.28 -6.30
N ALA A 141 16.78 2.20 -6.99
CA ALA A 141 15.43 2.03 -7.52
C ALA A 141 14.34 2.01 -6.42
N LYS A 142 14.62 1.38 -5.27
CA LYS A 142 13.68 1.38 -4.12
C LYS A 142 13.55 2.77 -3.50
N VAL A 143 14.65 3.51 -3.37
CA VAL A 143 14.65 4.87 -2.83
C VAL A 143 13.90 5.81 -3.77
N GLU A 144 14.19 5.76 -5.07
CA GLU A 144 13.47 6.55 -6.08
C GLU A 144 11.98 6.22 -6.10
N ASN A 145 11.60 4.95 -6.06
CA ASN A 145 10.18 4.57 -6.01
C ASN A 145 9.49 5.03 -4.71
N ALA A 146 10.18 4.95 -3.57
CA ALA A 146 9.67 5.47 -2.30
C ALA A 146 9.52 7.00 -2.35
N GLN A 147 10.48 7.71 -2.94
CA GLN A 147 10.41 9.16 -3.14
C GLN A 147 9.26 9.55 -4.08
N LEU A 148 9.09 8.85 -5.21
CA LEU A 148 7.98 9.08 -6.14
C LEU A 148 6.62 8.78 -5.48
N SER A 149 6.54 7.72 -4.67
CA SER A 149 5.32 7.38 -3.93
C SER A 149 5.00 8.42 -2.86
N ALA A 150 6.01 8.92 -2.14
CA ALA A 150 5.86 10.00 -1.17
C ALA A 150 5.44 11.32 -1.83
N ALA A 151 6.04 11.66 -2.97
CA ALA A 151 5.66 12.83 -3.77
C ALA A 151 4.19 12.74 -4.22
N ARG A 152 3.78 11.61 -4.82
CA ARG A 152 2.38 11.38 -5.21
C ARG A 152 1.42 11.46 -4.03
N SER A 153 1.79 10.90 -2.88
CA SER A 153 0.98 10.99 -1.67
C SER A 153 0.87 12.43 -1.16
N SER A 154 1.94 13.21 -1.26
CA SER A 154 1.94 14.63 -0.92
C SER A 154 1.05 15.44 -1.88
N ASP A 155 1.17 15.19 -3.18
CA ASP A 155 0.36 15.84 -4.21
C ASP A 155 -1.14 15.54 -4.01
N PHE A 156 -1.48 14.27 -3.74
CA PHE A 156 -2.85 13.88 -3.42
C PHE A 156 -3.36 14.57 -2.15
N ALA A 157 -2.54 14.63 -1.09
CA ALA A 157 -2.90 15.32 0.14
C ALA A 157 -3.06 16.83 -0.06
N ASN A 158 -2.28 17.44 -0.94
CA ASN A 158 -2.39 18.86 -1.30
C ASN A 158 -3.67 19.11 -2.11
N ALA A 159 -3.95 18.30 -3.12
CA ALA A 159 -5.19 18.39 -3.88
C ALA A 159 -6.43 18.23 -2.98
N ALA A 160 -6.42 17.26 -2.06
CA ALA A 160 -7.50 17.10 -1.08
C ALA A 160 -7.66 18.31 -0.15
N ARG A 161 -6.54 18.94 0.29
CA ARG A 161 -6.58 20.17 1.08
C ARG A 161 -7.12 21.36 0.28
N GLU A 162 -6.76 21.49 -0.98
CA GLU A 162 -7.28 22.53 -1.88
C GLU A 162 -8.78 22.38 -2.08
N GLN A 163 -9.27 21.17 -2.36
CA GLN A 163 -10.70 20.89 -2.48
C GLN A 163 -11.46 21.17 -1.18
N LEU A 164 -10.87 20.84 -0.03
CA LEU A 164 -11.45 21.17 1.28
C LEU A 164 -11.46 22.68 1.55
N MET A 165 -10.45 23.42 1.09
CA MET A 165 -10.44 24.88 1.18
C MET A 165 -11.50 25.50 0.27
N GLU A 166 -11.65 25.01 -0.95
CA GLU A 166 -12.66 25.47 -1.90
C GLU A 166 -14.08 25.22 -1.39
N THR A 167 -14.37 24.03 -0.88
CA THR A 167 -15.68 23.71 -0.30
C THR A 167 -15.98 24.54 0.94
N LYS A 168 -14.98 24.78 1.82
CA LYS A 168 -15.13 25.71 2.96
C LYS A 168 -15.47 27.13 2.51
N LEU A 169 -14.76 27.66 1.51
CA LEU A 169 -15.06 28.99 0.97
C LEU A 169 -16.49 29.04 0.38
N ARG A 170 -16.93 27.97 -0.29
CA ARG A 170 -18.31 27.85 -0.79
C ARG A 170 -19.34 27.81 0.34
N ILE A 171 -19.08 27.05 1.41
CA ILE A 171 -19.93 26.99 2.59
C ILE A 171 -20.04 28.37 3.25
N ASP A 172 -18.93 29.08 3.44
CA ASP A 172 -18.92 30.42 4.03
C ASP A 172 -19.71 31.41 3.16
N ALA A 173 -19.54 31.34 1.83
CA ALA A 173 -20.30 32.16 0.88
C ALA A 173 -21.81 31.88 0.95
N LEU A 174 -22.22 30.61 0.92
CA LEU A 174 -23.64 30.23 1.04
C LEU A 174 -24.22 30.60 2.40
N SER A 175 -23.47 30.39 3.48
CA SER A 175 -23.86 30.79 4.84
C SER A 175 -24.07 32.30 4.93
N SER A 176 -23.20 33.10 4.29
CA SER A 176 -23.38 34.55 4.22
C SER A 176 -24.66 34.96 3.48
N GLN A 177 -25.02 34.25 2.39
CA GLN A 177 -26.25 34.49 1.65
C GLN A 177 -27.49 34.09 2.46
N VAL A 178 -27.45 32.94 3.15
CA VAL A 178 -28.53 32.51 4.04
C VAL A 178 -28.76 33.54 5.14
N ASN A 179 -27.70 34.02 5.79
CA ASN A 179 -27.80 35.05 6.82
C ASN A 179 -28.37 36.37 6.26
N HIS A 180 -28.00 36.72 5.02
CA HIS A 180 -28.56 37.89 4.34
C HIS A 180 -30.07 37.75 4.12
N TYR A 181 -30.54 36.63 3.55
CA TYR A 181 -31.97 36.38 3.33
C TYR A 181 -32.75 36.25 4.64
N HIS A 182 -32.17 35.63 5.67
CA HIS A 182 -32.79 35.57 7.00
C HIS A 182 -33.00 36.98 7.57
N SER A 183 -31.99 37.84 7.47
CA SER A 183 -32.09 39.25 7.89
C SER A 183 -33.15 40.01 7.09
N GLN A 184 -33.23 39.79 5.78
CA GLN A 184 -34.26 40.39 4.92
C GLN A 184 -35.67 39.91 5.30
N ASN A 185 -35.87 38.61 5.52
CA ASN A 185 -37.15 38.05 5.94
C ASN A 185 -37.59 38.63 7.28
N ALA A 186 -36.70 38.68 8.27
CA ALA A 186 -37.01 39.29 9.57
C ALA A 186 -37.42 40.77 9.43
N ALA A 187 -36.76 41.53 8.54
CA ALA A 187 -37.14 42.91 8.25
C ALA A 187 -38.53 43.02 7.60
N LEU A 188 -38.85 42.14 6.65
CA LEU A 188 -40.16 42.09 6.00
C LEU A 188 -41.28 41.65 6.95
N GLU A 189 -41.02 40.66 7.81
CA GLU A 189 -41.95 40.21 8.85
C GLU A 189 -42.24 41.31 9.87
N ASN A 190 -41.23 42.05 10.31
CA ASN A 190 -41.43 43.20 11.19
C ASN A 190 -42.26 44.29 10.50
N ARG A 191 -41.97 44.60 9.23
CA ARG A 191 -42.78 45.56 8.45
C ARG A 191 -44.23 45.09 8.27
N ALA A 192 -44.45 43.80 8.07
CA ALA A 192 -45.80 43.22 7.98
C ALA A 192 -46.54 43.35 9.32
N ARG A 193 -45.86 43.09 10.45
CA ARG A 193 -46.40 43.25 11.80
C ARG A 193 -46.78 44.71 12.08
N GLU A 194 -45.89 45.66 11.77
CA GLU A 194 -46.16 47.10 11.91
C GLU A 194 -47.38 47.53 11.09
N LEU A 195 -47.51 47.06 9.84
CA LEU A 195 -48.68 47.36 9.00
C LEU A 195 -49.96 46.73 9.55
N GLN A 196 -49.90 45.53 10.13
CA GLN A 196 -51.05 44.91 10.79
C GLN A 196 -51.48 45.70 12.03
N GLU A 197 -50.54 46.11 12.87
CA GLU A 197 -50.81 46.95 14.05
C GLU A 197 -51.45 48.30 13.66
N MET A 198 -50.96 48.93 12.59
CA MET A 198 -51.55 50.16 12.05
C MET A 198 -52.98 49.93 11.53
N LEU A 199 -53.23 48.83 10.82
CA LEU A 199 -54.58 48.50 10.33
C LEU A 199 -55.55 48.21 11.47
N ASP A 200 -55.11 47.51 12.52
CA ASP A 200 -55.95 47.22 13.69
C ASP A 200 -56.22 48.51 14.49
N TYR A 201 -55.23 49.40 14.62
CA TYR A 201 -55.44 50.74 15.18
C TYR A 201 -56.49 51.55 14.39
N ASP A 202 -56.41 51.57 13.06
CA ASP A 202 -57.39 52.26 12.21
C ASP A 202 -58.78 51.65 12.33
N ARG A 203 -58.88 50.31 12.39
CA ARG A 203 -60.15 49.59 12.63
C ARG A 203 -60.77 49.99 13.96
N ASP A 204 -60.00 49.98 15.03
CA ASP A 204 -60.47 50.39 16.36
C ASP A 204 -60.93 51.85 16.36
N LEU A 205 -60.18 52.73 15.71
CA LEU A 205 -60.54 54.14 15.57
C LEU A 205 -61.85 54.32 14.78
N HIS A 206 -62.06 53.55 13.71
CA HIS A 206 -63.32 53.56 12.96
C HIS A 206 -64.48 52.98 13.76
N GLN A 207 -64.27 51.89 14.51
CA GLN A 207 -65.29 51.31 15.39
C GLN A 207 -65.71 52.30 16.48
N ARG A 208 -64.76 53.01 17.10
CA ARG A 208 -65.06 54.08 18.07
C ARG A 208 -65.89 55.19 17.45
N ARG A 209 -65.51 55.66 16.26
CA ARG A 209 -66.29 56.67 15.51
C ARG A 209 -67.70 56.20 15.17
N ILE A 210 -67.87 54.93 14.78
CA ILE A 210 -69.19 54.35 14.53
C ILE A 210 -70.01 54.31 15.81
N ALA A 211 -69.44 53.82 16.92
CA ALA A 211 -70.13 53.76 18.21
C ALA A 211 -70.55 55.16 18.73
N GLU A 212 -69.70 56.17 18.54
CA GLU A 212 -70.05 57.57 18.83
C GLU A 212 -71.24 58.04 18.00
N LYS A 213 -71.25 57.74 16.68
CA LYS A 213 -72.37 58.11 15.80
C LYS A 213 -73.65 57.33 16.07
N GLU A 214 -73.56 56.06 16.44
CA GLU A 214 -74.71 55.27 16.90
C GLU A 214 -75.30 55.87 18.18
N LYS A 215 -74.45 56.31 19.12
CA LYS A 215 -74.89 56.99 20.33
C LYS A 215 -75.59 58.32 20.01
N GLU A 216 -75.01 59.17 19.17
CA GLU A 216 -75.65 60.40 18.69
C GLU A 216 -77.02 60.11 18.02
N MET A 217 -77.11 59.05 17.22
CA MET A 217 -78.36 58.64 16.56
C MET A 217 -79.43 58.22 17.58
N VAL A 218 -79.06 57.44 18.59
CA VAL A 218 -79.98 57.02 19.67
C VAL A 218 -80.44 58.23 20.48
N GLU A 219 -79.53 59.14 20.82
CA GLU A 219 -79.87 60.39 21.51
C GLU A 219 -80.85 61.24 20.69
N ALA A 220 -80.63 61.40 19.39
CA ALA A 220 -81.54 62.12 18.50
C ALA A 220 -82.91 61.43 18.37
N GLN A 221 -82.94 60.09 18.30
CA GLN A 221 -84.20 59.32 18.30
C GLN A 221 -84.96 59.50 19.61
N GLN A 222 -84.27 59.48 20.76
CA GLN A 222 -84.88 59.72 22.07
C GLN A 222 -85.44 61.15 22.16
N GLN A 223 -84.71 62.15 21.68
CA GLN A 223 -85.21 63.53 21.62
C GLN A 223 -86.44 63.66 20.72
N ALA A 224 -86.43 63.02 19.55
CA ALA A 224 -87.59 63.01 18.65
C ALA A 224 -88.80 62.31 19.29
N GLN A 225 -88.59 61.19 19.99
CA GLN A 225 -89.64 60.49 20.71
C GLN A 225 -90.20 61.33 21.87
N ALA A 226 -89.33 61.99 22.65
CA ALA A 226 -89.75 62.91 23.70
C ALA A 226 -90.58 64.08 23.14
N GLN A 227 -90.18 64.65 21.99
CA GLN A 227 -90.98 65.68 21.30
C GLN A 227 -92.34 65.14 20.87
N LEU A 228 -92.42 63.91 20.33
CA LEU A 228 -93.70 63.29 19.97
C LEU A 228 -94.61 63.11 21.18
N GLU A 229 -94.07 62.69 22.32
CA GLU A 229 -94.81 62.56 23.58
C GLU A 229 -95.29 63.93 24.10
N GLU A 230 -94.44 64.97 24.03
CA GLU A 230 -94.84 66.35 24.35
C GLU A 230 -95.94 66.86 23.41
N TYR A 231 -95.87 66.56 22.10
CA TYR A 231 -96.92 66.89 21.13
C TYR A 231 -98.21 66.12 21.40
N GLU A 232 -98.15 64.84 21.77
CA GLU A 232 -99.32 64.04 22.15
C GLU A 232 -99.97 64.61 23.41
N HIS A 233 -99.19 64.91 24.44
CA HIS A 233 -99.68 65.58 25.65
C HIS A 233 -100.31 66.94 25.34
N LEU A 234 -99.69 67.75 24.48
CA LEU A 234 -100.25 69.03 24.04
C LEU A 234 -101.54 68.85 23.24
N LEU A 235 -101.62 67.82 22.40
CA LEU A 235 -102.82 67.46 21.65
C LEU A 235 -103.95 67.04 22.60
N ASP A 236 -103.66 66.26 23.65
CA ASP A 236 -104.64 65.89 24.68
C ASP A 236 -105.17 67.12 25.42
N VAL A 237 -104.30 68.05 25.82
CA VAL A 237 -104.71 69.35 26.39
C VAL A 237 -105.57 70.12 25.40
N LYS A 238 -105.20 70.14 24.11
CA LYS A 238 -105.99 70.82 23.07
C LYS A 238 -107.37 70.18 22.89
N LEU A 239 -107.46 68.85 22.90
CA LEU A 239 -108.73 68.13 22.82
C LEU A 239 -109.60 68.40 24.05
N ALA A 240 -109.01 68.45 25.25
CA ALA A 240 -109.72 68.87 26.46
C ALA A 240 -110.27 70.30 26.33
N LEU A 241 -109.46 71.24 25.85
CA LEU A 241 -109.89 72.61 25.57
C LEU A 241 -110.98 72.69 24.49
N ASP A 242 -110.90 71.90 23.41
CA ASP A 242 -111.98 71.83 22.41
C ASP A 242 -113.28 71.31 23.02
N LEU A 243 -113.21 70.31 23.91
CA LEU A 243 -114.38 69.80 24.62
C LEU A 243 -114.99 70.87 25.53
N GLU A 244 -114.16 71.63 26.24
CA GLU A 244 -114.61 72.79 27.02
C GLU A 244 -115.25 73.86 26.13
N ILE A 245 -114.62 74.25 25.01
CA ILE A 245 -115.16 75.21 24.04
C ILE A 245 -116.50 74.70 23.48
N ASN A 246 -116.60 73.42 23.14
CA ASN A 246 -117.85 72.84 22.67
C ASN A 246 -118.92 72.80 23.75
N ALA A 247 -118.55 72.58 25.02
CA ALA A 247 -119.46 72.70 26.15
C ALA A 247 -119.94 74.15 26.34
N TYR A 248 -119.03 75.13 26.27
CA TYR A 248 -119.39 76.55 26.27
C TYR A 248 -120.29 76.92 25.08
N ARG A 249 -119.99 76.44 23.86
CA ARG A 249 -120.84 76.61 22.67
C ARG A 249 -122.22 75.98 22.88
N LYS A 250 -122.33 74.78 23.43
CA LYS A 250 -123.63 74.13 23.73
C LYS A 250 -124.44 74.86 24.80
N MET A 251 -123.80 75.39 25.84
CA MET A 251 -124.47 76.23 26.83
C MET A 251 -124.98 77.54 26.21
N LEU A 252 -124.19 78.14 25.31
CA LEU A 252 -124.60 79.31 24.53
C LEU A 252 -125.71 78.99 23.54
N GLU A 253 -125.64 77.87 22.82
CA GLU A 253 -126.72 77.37 21.95
C GLU A 253 -127.99 77.06 22.76
N GLY A 254 -127.86 76.57 24.00
CA GLY A 254 -128.97 76.35 24.94
C GLY A 254 -129.59 77.64 25.47
N GLU A 255 -128.77 78.69 25.67
CA GLU A 255 -129.24 80.05 25.94
C GLU A 255 -129.91 80.67 24.69
N GLU A 256 -129.36 80.46 23.48
CA GLU A 256 -129.91 80.92 22.21
C GLU A 256 -131.23 80.20 21.86
N GLN A 257 -131.39 78.94 22.27
CA GLN A 257 -132.63 78.15 22.16
C GLN A 257 -133.73 78.59 23.15
N ARG A 258 -133.38 79.20 24.29
CA ARG A 258 -134.35 79.89 25.18
C ARG A 258 -134.78 81.25 24.63
N LEU A 259 -133.97 81.84 23.75
CA LEU A 259 -134.16 83.19 23.21
C LEU A 259 -134.70 83.24 21.77
N ASN A 260 -135.13 82.11 21.17
CA ASN A 260 -135.74 82.04 19.82
C ASN A 260 -134.94 82.80 18.74
N LEU A 261 -133.62 82.67 18.74
CA LEU A 261 -132.78 83.19 17.65
C LEU A 261 -132.51 82.05 16.64
N SER A 262 -133.17 82.11 15.49
CA SER A 262 -132.99 81.16 14.39
C SER A 262 -131.94 81.66 13.39
N SER A 263 -130.91 80.86 13.12
CA SER A 263 -130.21 80.72 11.83
C SER A 263 -129.12 79.64 11.97
N SER A 264 -129.23 78.48 11.33
CA SER A 264 -128.94 78.16 9.91
C SER A 264 -127.42 78.00 9.60
N PRO A 265 -127.01 76.90 8.92
CA PRO A 265 -125.63 76.45 8.77
C PRO A 265 -124.95 76.97 7.49
N SER A 266 -123.62 76.95 7.44
CA SER A 266 -122.81 76.74 6.21
C SER A 266 -121.32 76.74 6.59
N SER A 267 -120.57 75.68 6.33
CA SER A 267 -119.97 75.28 5.04
C SER A 267 -118.70 76.05 4.69
N HIS A 268 -117.80 75.31 4.04
CA HIS A 268 -116.63 75.72 3.24
C HIS A 268 -115.28 75.61 3.98
N SER A 269 -114.51 74.53 3.77
CA SER A 269 -113.83 74.04 2.56
C SER A 269 -112.53 74.78 2.25
N ILE A 270 -111.50 74.00 1.88
CA ILE A 270 -110.43 74.22 0.87
C ILE A 270 -109.14 73.60 1.45
N ALA A 271 -108.75 72.39 1.02
CA ALA A 271 -108.00 72.05 -0.19
C ALA A 271 -106.53 72.52 -0.08
N THR A 272 -105.53 71.63 -0.10
CA THR A 272 -104.71 71.13 -1.24
C THR A 272 -103.25 71.22 -0.73
N GLN A 273 -102.21 70.47 -1.11
CA GLN A 273 -101.79 69.68 -2.28
C GLN A 273 -100.51 68.95 -1.78
N ALA A 274 -100.30 67.65 -2.01
CA ALA A 274 -99.68 67.03 -3.19
C ALA A 274 -98.29 66.42 -2.91
N THR A 275 -98.14 65.18 -3.38
CA THR A 275 -96.93 64.53 -3.94
C THR A 275 -95.74 64.24 -2.99
N SER A 276 -95.01 63.13 -3.06
CA SER A 276 -94.99 61.94 -3.93
C SER A 276 -93.84 61.03 -3.48
N GLN A 277 -94.04 59.70 -3.58
CA GLN A 277 -93.04 58.64 -3.88
C GLN A 277 -91.90 58.41 -2.86
N GLY A 278 -91.41 57.20 -2.60
CA GLY A 278 -91.58 55.92 -3.27
C GLY A 278 -91.23 54.73 -2.35
N ARG A 279 -91.41 53.53 -2.90
CA ARG A 279 -91.39 52.23 -2.23
C ARG A 279 -90.26 51.34 -2.81
N TRP A 280 -89.54 50.68 -1.90
CA TRP A 280 -89.03 49.28 -1.92
C TRP A 280 -87.64 49.10 -2.61
N PHE A 281 -86.70 48.25 -2.17
CA PHE A 281 -86.77 46.81 -1.86
C PHE A 281 -85.63 46.30 -0.95
N LEU A 282 -85.88 45.13 -0.33
CA LEU A 282 -84.98 44.25 0.44
C LEU A 282 -84.12 43.30 -0.45
N HIS A 283 -83.26 42.52 0.23
CA HIS A 283 -82.46 41.34 -0.18
C HIS A 283 -81.09 41.63 -0.82
N GLY A 284 -79.96 41.03 -0.40
CA GLY A 284 -79.72 39.75 0.29
C GLY A 284 -78.89 38.85 -0.64
N LYS A 285 -77.58 38.71 -0.42
CA LYS A 285 -76.70 37.91 -1.31
C LYS A 285 -75.73 37.02 -0.52
N LYS A 286 -76.08 35.73 -0.52
CA LYS A 286 -75.30 34.55 -0.10
C LYS A 286 -73.99 34.44 -0.88
N ARG A 287 -72.91 34.01 -0.22
CA ARG A 287 -71.75 33.38 -0.87
C ARG A 287 -71.40 32.07 -0.15
N LYS A 288 -71.01 31.11 -0.98
CA LYS A 288 -70.83 29.68 -0.76
C LYS A 288 -69.31 29.43 -0.66
N MET A 289 -68.85 28.70 0.37
CA MET A 289 -67.47 28.22 0.43
C MET A 289 -67.48 26.69 0.57
N LYS A 290 -66.68 26.05 -0.29
CA LYS A 290 -66.52 24.59 -0.40
C LYS A 290 -65.63 24.07 0.72
N GLU A 291 -66.06 22.95 1.28
CA GLU A 291 -65.35 22.09 2.21
C GLU A 291 -64.26 21.30 1.47
N ALA A 292 -63.01 21.39 1.93
CA ALA A 292 -61.90 20.58 1.43
C ALA A 292 -61.62 19.45 2.43
N LYS A 293 -61.72 18.21 1.91
CA LYS A 293 -61.45 16.95 2.61
C LYS A 293 -60.06 16.93 3.25
N LYS A 294 -60.04 16.79 4.57
CA LYS A 294 -58.86 16.47 5.39
C LYS A 294 -58.40 15.04 5.08
N ARG A 295 -57.28 14.87 4.37
CA ARG A 295 -56.55 13.59 4.33
C ARG A 295 -55.74 13.47 5.62
N ARG A 296 -55.91 12.34 6.30
CA ARG A 296 -55.13 11.93 7.48
C ARG A 296 -53.70 11.63 7.04
N HIS A 297 -52.72 12.31 7.63
CA HIS A 297 -51.32 11.90 7.54
C HIS A 297 -51.04 10.82 8.59
N SER A 298 -50.49 9.70 8.14
CA SER A 298 -49.87 8.68 8.97
C SER A 298 -48.49 9.16 9.46
N ALA A 299 -48.27 9.00 10.76
CA ALA A 299 -47.02 8.90 11.52
C ALA A 299 -45.66 9.25 10.86
N GLY A 300 -45.02 10.31 11.36
CA GLY A 300 -43.79 10.22 12.18
C GLY A 300 -42.40 10.08 11.55
N PHE A 301 -42.22 9.63 10.30
CA PHE A 301 -40.88 9.28 9.78
C PHE A 301 -40.62 9.78 8.35
N LYS A 302 -39.41 10.27 8.07
CA LYS A 302 -38.87 10.59 6.74
C LYS A 302 -38.14 9.35 6.20
N ILE A 303 -38.52 8.87 5.01
CA ILE A 303 -37.85 7.74 4.35
C ILE A 303 -36.73 8.30 3.46
N VAL A 304 -35.49 7.89 3.73
CA VAL A 304 -34.30 8.19 2.90
C VAL A 304 -33.96 6.95 2.08
N GLN A 305 -33.79 7.11 0.77
CA GLN A 305 -33.49 6.01 -0.14
C GLN A 305 -32.19 6.29 -0.89
N HIS A 306 -31.29 5.30 -0.92
CA HIS A 306 -30.09 5.32 -1.76
C HIS A 306 -30.18 4.18 -2.78
N ALA A 307 -29.82 4.46 -4.03
CA ALA A 307 -29.78 3.47 -5.09
C ALA A 307 -28.53 3.69 -5.94
N SER A 308 -27.85 2.60 -6.27
CA SER A 308 -26.72 2.56 -7.19
C SER A 308 -26.90 1.38 -8.14
N SER A 309 -26.50 1.56 -9.39
CA SER A 309 -26.47 0.50 -10.40
C SER A 309 -25.30 0.76 -11.34
N SER A 310 -24.42 -0.22 -11.46
CA SER A 310 -23.22 -0.21 -12.30
C SER A 310 -23.41 -0.99 -13.60
N GLY A 311 -24.53 -1.74 -13.74
CA GLY A 311 -24.79 -2.60 -14.89
C GLY A 311 -26.19 -2.44 -15.48
N ASN A 312 -26.54 -3.37 -16.38
CA ASN A 312 -27.79 -3.36 -17.14
C ASN A 312 -29.06 -3.61 -16.31
N VAL A 313 -28.91 -4.03 -15.05
CA VAL A 313 -30.02 -4.34 -14.15
C VAL A 313 -29.93 -3.48 -12.91
N SER A 314 -31.03 -2.82 -12.58
CA SER A 314 -31.15 -1.93 -11.42
C SER A 314 -32.22 -2.41 -10.45
N ILE A 315 -32.06 -2.08 -9.17
CA ILE A 315 -33.07 -2.32 -8.12
C ILE A 315 -34.00 -1.11 -8.07
N GLU A 316 -35.19 -1.27 -8.64
CA GLU A 316 -36.17 -0.20 -8.80
C GLU A 316 -36.83 0.14 -7.47
N GLU A 317 -37.26 -0.88 -6.71
CA GLU A 317 -38.01 -0.68 -5.47
C GLU A 317 -37.75 -1.79 -4.46
N ILE A 318 -37.69 -1.40 -3.18
CA ILE A 318 -37.80 -2.31 -2.04
C ILE A 318 -39.06 -1.87 -1.28
N ASP A 319 -39.96 -2.81 -1.02
CA ASP A 319 -41.18 -2.54 -0.26
C ASP A 319 -40.83 -2.25 1.22
N ALA A 320 -41.34 -1.14 1.76
CA ALA A 320 -41.05 -0.73 3.14
C ALA A 320 -41.61 -1.72 4.19
N ASP A 321 -42.68 -2.45 3.84
CA ASP A 321 -43.23 -3.52 4.69
C ASP A 321 -42.46 -4.84 4.51
N GLY A 322 -41.42 -4.88 3.67
CA GLY A 322 -40.58 -6.05 3.43
C GLY A 322 -41.28 -7.17 2.66
N LYS A 323 -42.30 -6.86 1.85
CA LYS A 323 -43.06 -7.87 1.10
C LYS A 323 -42.37 -8.31 -0.20
N PHE A 324 -41.73 -7.38 -0.91
CA PHE A 324 -41.11 -7.66 -2.20
C PHE A 324 -39.91 -6.74 -2.51
N VAL A 325 -39.15 -7.15 -3.53
CA VAL A 325 -38.12 -6.34 -4.19
C VAL A 325 -38.36 -6.38 -5.69
N ARG A 326 -38.27 -5.24 -6.37
CA ARG A 326 -38.39 -5.13 -7.83
C ARG A 326 -37.06 -4.83 -8.49
N LEU A 327 -36.76 -5.57 -9.55
CA LEU A 327 -35.63 -5.33 -10.44
C LEU A 327 -36.13 -4.91 -11.81
N LYS A 328 -35.36 -4.06 -12.48
CA LYS A 328 -35.63 -3.62 -13.84
C LYS A 328 -34.39 -3.82 -14.70
N ASN A 329 -34.56 -4.46 -15.84
CA ASN A 329 -33.57 -4.40 -16.90
C ASN A 329 -33.67 -3.03 -17.59
N THR A 330 -32.59 -2.26 -17.54
CA THR A 330 -32.50 -0.91 -18.13
C THR A 330 -31.82 -0.90 -19.49
N SER A 331 -31.35 -2.05 -19.99
CA SER A 331 -30.81 -2.17 -21.34
C SER A 331 -31.88 -2.55 -22.37
N ASP A 332 -31.51 -2.39 -23.64
CA ASP A 332 -32.28 -2.81 -24.80
C ASP A 332 -32.03 -4.28 -25.19
N GLU A 333 -31.25 -5.02 -24.38
CA GLU A 333 -30.89 -6.43 -24.61
C GLU A 333 -31.38 -7.32 -23.46
N ASP A 334 -31.74 -8.57 -23.78
CA ASP A 334 -32.16 -9.55 -22.79
C ASP A 334 -30.99 -9.96 -21.88
N GLN A 335 -31.19 -9.85 -20.56
CA GLN A 335 -30.14 -10.13 -19.58
C GLN A 335 -30.39 -11.47 -18.87
N PRO A 336 -29.53 -12.50 -19.08
CA PRO A 336 -29.60 -13.71 -18.28
C PRO A 336 -29.13 -13.41 -16.85
N LEU A 337 -29.90 -13.84 -15.85
CA LEU A 337 -29.56 -13.68 -14.42
C LEU A 337 -29.21 -15.01 -13.77
N HIS A 338 -28.87 -16.03 -14.55
CA HIS A 338 -28.51 -17.34 -13.99
C HIS A 338 -27.24 -17.22 -13.14
N GLY A 339 -27.23 -17.84 -11.96
CA GLY A 339 -26.08 -17.76 -11.05
C GLY A 339 -25.97 -16.45 -10.25
N TRP A 340 -26.73 -15.42 -10.63
CA TRP A 340 -26.79 -14.17 -9.88
C TRP A 340 -27.59 -14.36 -8.59
N ALA A 341 -27.41 -13.42 -7.66
CA ALA A 341 -28.07 -13.46 -6.38
C ALA A 341 -28.43 -12.07 -5.85
N LEU A 342 -29.52 -11.99 -5.09
CA LEU A 342 -29.88 -10.82 -4.29
C LEU A 342 -29.50 -11.10 -2.84
N ARG A 343 -28.58 -10.30 -2.30
CA ARG A 343 -28.20 -10.33 -0.89
C ARG A 343 -28.96 -9.23 -0.16
N ARG A 344 -29.70 -9.61 0.88
CA ARG A 344 -30.39 -8.68 1.76
C ARG A 344 -29.53 -8.39 2.99
N HIS A 345 -29.34 -7.12 3.26
CA HIS A 345 -28.71 -6.56 4.46
C HIS A 345 -29.77 -5.95 5.37
N LEU A 346 -29.81 -6.38 6.63
CA LEU A 346 -30.77 -5.88 7.61
C LEU A 346 -30.05 -5.63 8.94
N GLY A 347 -29.39 -4.47 9.08
CA GLY A 347 -28.72 -3.98 10.30
C GLY A 347 -28.19 -5.04 11.27
N ASN A 348 -29.03 -5.47 12.22
CA ASN A 348 -28.68 -6.39 13.31
C ASN A 348 -28.96 -7.88 13.03
N VAL A 349 -29.38 -8.25 11.83
CA VAL A 349 -29.73 -9.62 11.42
C VAL A 349 -28.73 -10.08 10.35
N SER A 350 -28.34 -11.36 10.40
CA SER A 350 -27.45 -11.95 9.41
C SER A 350 -28.02 -11.82 7.99
N ASP A 351 -27.13 -11.50 7.05
CA ASP A 351 -27.48 -11.40 5.64
C ASP A 351 -28.07 -12.71 5.10
N VAL A 352 -29.06 -12.57 4.22
CA VAL A 352 -29.71 -13.71 3.57
C VAL A 352 -29.69 -13.50 2.06
N THR A 353 -29.51 -14.57 1.30
CA THR A 353 -29.30 -14.49 -0.15
C THR A 353 -30.35 -15.27 -0.92
N TYR A 354 -31.02 -14.61 -1.86
CA TYR A 354 -31.90 -15.22 -2.86
C TYR A 354 -31.10 -15.49 -4.13
N LYS A 355 -31.19 -16.71 -4.67
CA LYS A 355 -30.52 -17.08 -5.93
C LYS A 355 -31.55 -17.19 -7.04
N PHE A 356 -31.25 -16.64 -8.22
CA PHE A 356 -32.14 -16.74 -9.36
C PHE A 356 -32.21 -18.17 -9.90
N PRO A 357 -33.36 -18.61 -10.45
CA PRO A 357 -33.48 -19.91 -11.11
C PRO A 357 -32.49 -20.06 -12.27
N SER A 358 -31.93 -21.25 -12.43
CA SER A 358 -31.17 -21.60 -13.63
C SER A 358 -32.11 -21.48 -14.84
N GLN A 359 -31.77 -20.66 -15.83
CA GLN A 359 -32.59 -20.28 -17.00
C GLN A 359 -33.51 -19.05 -16.83
N PHE A 360 -33.40 -18.27 -15.75
CA PHE A 360 -34.12 -17.00 -15.69
C PHE A 360 -33.41 -15.92 -16.53
N THR A 361 -34.12 -15.38 -17.53
CA THR A 361 -33.67 -14.25 -18.36
C THR A 361 -34.66 -13.12 -18.22
N LEU A 362 -34.17 -11.93 -17.89
CA LEU A 362 -34.96 -10.71 -17.78
C LEU A 362 -34.90 -9.95 -19.10
N GLN A 363 -36.04 -9.84 -19.79
CA GLN A 363 -36.09 -9.21 -21.11
C GLN A 363 -35.73 -7.73 -21.06
N ALA A 364 -35.31 -7.18 -22.19
CA ALA A 364 -35.06 -5.75 -22.35
C ALA A 364 -36.23 -4.89 -21.82
N GLY A 365 -35.95 -3.93 -20.95
CA GLY A 365 -36.96 -3.06 -20.33
C GLY A 365 -37.92 -3.74 -19.33
N GLN A 366 -37.84 -5.06 -19.12
CA GLN A 366 -38.75 -5.82 -18.27
C GLN A 366 -38.47 -5.58 -16.78
N VAL A 367 -39.55 -5.55 -15.99
CA VAL A 367 -39.52 -5.51 -14.52
C VAL A 367 -39.92 -6.87 -13.96
N VAL A 368 -39.15 -7.37 -13.00
CA VAL A 368 -39.47 -8.58 -12.23
C VAL A 368 -39.64 -8.24 -10.76
N THR A 369 -40.71 -8.76 -10.16
CA THR A 369 -40.93 -8.65 -8.71
C THR A 369 -40.58 -9.97 -8.04
N ILE A 370 -39.75 -9.92 -7.00
CA ILE A 370 -39.43 -11.08 -6.17
C ILE A 370 -40.17 -10.93 -4.83
N TRP A 371 -41.14 -11.80 -4.59
CA TRP A 371 -42.01 -11.78 -3.41
C TRP A 371 -41.47 -12.67 -2.29
N GLY A 372 -41.66 -12.26 -1.03
CA GLY A 372 -41.50 -13.16 0.12
C GLY A 372 -42.62 -14.20 0.17
N ALA A 373 -42.36 -15.39 0.70
CA ALA A 373 -43.31 -16.51 0.68
C ALA A 373 -44.65 -16.23 1.41
N ALA A 374 -44.66 -15.32 2.38
CA ALA A 374 -45.84 -14.95 3.17
C ALA A 374 -46.51 -13.64 2.71
N ALA A 375 -46.13 -13.08 1.56
CA ALA A 375 -46.69 -11.82 1.06
C ALA A 375 -48.19 -11.91 0.67
N GLY A 376 -48.74 -13.13 0.53
CA GLY A 376 -50.17 -13.35 0.32
C GLY A 376 -50.71 -12.94 -1.06
N VAL A 377 -49.82 -12.72 -2.03
CA VAL A 377 -50.16 -12.31 -3.41
C VAL A 377 -49.91 -13.47 -4.37
N SER A 378 -50.82 -13.67 -5.34
CA SER A 378 -50.58 -14.56 -6.47
C SER A 378 -49.56 -13.90 -7.42
N PRO A 379 -48.35 -14.44 -7.58
CA PRO A 379 -47.32 -13.82 -8.41
C PRO A 379 -47.82 -13.72 -9.85
N GLY A 380 -47.51 -12.61 -10.54
CA GLY A 380 -47.74 -12.49 -11.97
C GLY A 380 -46.90 -13.51 -12.77
N PRO A 381 -47.15 -13.68 -14.07
CA PRO A 381 -46.46 -14.67 -14.92
C PRO A 381 -44.93 -14.47 -14.99
N THR A 382 -44.44 -13.28 -14.66
CA THR A 382 -43.03 -12.89 -14.69
C THR A 382 -42.42 -12.74 -13.29
N ASP A 383 -43.22 -12.89 -12.23
CA ASP A 383 -42.80 -12.68 -10.85
C ASP A 383 -42.19 -13.94 -10.24
N LEU A 384 -41.27 -13.73 -9.31
CA LEU A 384 -40.58 -14.79 -8.59
C LEU A 384 -41.00 -14.80 -7.12
N VAL A 385 -40.89 -15.96 -6.47
CA VAL A 385 -41.19 -16.11 -5.04
C VAL A 385 -40.00 -16.71 -4.33
N TRP A 386 -39.55 -16.04 -3.28
CA TRP A 386 -38.52 -16.52 -2.38
C TRP A 386 -39.10 -17.52 -1.37
N LYS A 387 -39.27 -18.77 -1.80
CA LYS A 387 -39.93 -19.82 -1.00
C LYS A 387 -39.27 -20.13 0.34
N SER A 388 -37.96 -19.94 0.47
CA SER A 388 -37.22 -20.23 1.72
C SER A 388 -37.28 -19.11 2.76
N GLN A 389 -37.84 -17.93 2.42
CA GLN A 389 -37.99 -16.81 3.34
C GLN A 389 -39.42 -16.29 3.37
N LYS A 390 -39.98 -16.06 4.57
CA LYS A 390 -41.36 -15.58 4.72
C LYS A 390 -41.54 -14.15 4.18
N SER A 391 -40.53 -13.31 4.32
CA SER A 391 -40.54 -11.90 3.90
C SER A 391 -39.12 -11.44 3.58
N TRP A 392 -39.00 -10.37 2.80
CA TRP A 392 -37.76 -9.59 2.71
C TRP A 392 -37.47 -8.84 4.02
N GLY A 393 -38.44 -8.73 4.92
CA GLY A 393 -38.26 -8.22 6.28
C GLY A 393 -38.43 -6.70 6.36
N ALA A 394 -39.05 -6.25 7.44
CA ALA A 394 -39.31 -4.84 7.73
C ALA A 394 -38.36 -4.37 8.85
N GLY A 395 -37.86 -3.15 8.75
CA GLY A 395 -36.96 -2.57 9.76
C GLY A 395 -36.53 -1.15 9.39
N ASP A 396 -35.85 -0.49 10.33
CA ASP A 396 -35.47 0.93 10.17
C ASP A 396 -34.40 1.16 9.09
N SER A 397 -33.67 0.10 8.69
CA SER A 397 -32.71 0.14 7.59
C SER A 397 -32.67 -1.20 6.85
N ILE A 398 -33.09 -1.22 5.59
CA ILE A 398 -33.11 -2.40 4.71
C ILE A 398 -32.25 -2.11 3.49
N GLY A 399 -31.23 -2.94 3.25
CA GLY A 399 -30.41 -2.92 2.05
C GLY A 399 -30.60 -4.18 1.22
N VAL A 400 -30.56 -4.06 -0.11
CA VAL A 400 -30.50 -5.18 -1.04
C VAL A 400 -29.44 -4.92 -2.08
N THR A 401 -28.59 -5.91 -2.31
CA THR A 401 -27.48 -5.85 -3.26
C THR A 401 -27.61 -6.98 -4.27
N LEU A 402 -27.53 -6.64 -5.54
CA LEU A 402 -27.50 -7.57 -6.66
C LEU A 402 -26.06 -7.96 -6.96
N ILE A 403 -25.82 -9.27 -7.04
CA ILE A 403 -24.48 -9.86 -7.13
C ILE A 403 -24.44 -10.81 -8.32
N THR A 404 -23.40 -10.72 -9.14
CA THR A 404 -23.16 -11.62 -10.27
C THR A 404 -22.74 -13.01 -9.80
N ASP A 405 -22.71 -13.96 -10.74
CA ASP A 405 -22.11 -15.27 -10.55
C ASP A 405 -20.61 -15.22 -10.23
N ASP A 406 -19.91 -14.20 -10.74
CA ASP A 406 -18.51 -13.91 -10.41
C ASP A 406 -18.31 -13.26 -9.03
N GLY A 407 -19.40 -12.87 -8.36
CA GLY A 407 -19.37 -12.27 -7.02
C GLY A 407 -19.23 -10.75 -7.00
N GLU A 408 -19.37 -10.08 -8.14
CA GLU A 408 -19.35 -8.61 -8.25
C GLU A 408 -20.70 -8.00 -7.87
N GLU A 409 -20.69 -6.88 -7.14
CA GLU A 409 -21.90 -6.16 -6.72
C GLU A 409 -22.31 -5.15 -7.82
N LEU A 410 -23.38 -5.46 -8.55
CA LEU A 410 -23.82 -4.67 -9.72
C LEU A 410 -24.82 -3.57 -9.39
N ALA A 411 -25.65 -3.77 -8.37
CA ALA A 411 -26.62 -2.75 -7.96
C ALA A 411 -26.89 -2.87 -6.47
N GLU A 412 -27.02 -1.75 -5.78
CA GLU A 412 -27.38 -1.71 -4.37
C GLU A 412 -28.53 -0.72 -4.17
N ARG A 413 -29.51 -1.08 -3.35
CA ARG A 413 -30.54 -0.15 -2.89
C ARG A 413 -30.70 -0.28 -1.39
N LYS A 414 -30.71 0.86 -0.68
CA LYS A 414 -30.89 0.97 0.77
C LYS A 414 -32.05 1.92 1.09
N ILE A 415 -32.92 1.51 1.99
CA ILE A 415 -34.03 2.30 2.54
C ILE A 415 -33.80 2.48 4.03
N MET A 416 -33.80 3.73 4.50
CA MET A 416 -33.67 4.08 5.92
C MET A 416 -34.85 4.94 6.38
N HIS A 417 -35.44 4.58 7.52
CA HIS A 417 -36.49 5.36 8.18
C HIS A 417 -35.86 6.27 9.24
N VAL A 418 -35.93 7.59 9.02
CA VAL A 418 -35.39 8.61 9.93
C VAL A 418 -36.55 9.32 10.65
N PRO A 419 -36.61 9.36 11.99
CA PRO A 419 -37.64 10.10 12.72
C PRO A 419 -37.58 11.60 12.39
N ARG A 420 -38.74 12.21 12.11
CA ARG A 420 -38.81 13.63 11.74
C ARG A 420 -38.66 14.49 12.99
N GLY A 421 -37.46 15.05 13.19
CA GLY A 421 -37.26 16.16 14.13
C GLY A 421 -38.00 17.42 13.64
N GLU A 422 -38.60 18.16 14.57
CA GLU A 422 -39.18 19.46 14.28
C GLU A 422 -38.10 20.43 13.78
N GLU A 423 -38.41 21.09 12.65
CA GLU A 423 -37.76 22.27 12.09
C GLU A 423 -36.23 22.24 11.87
N SER A 424 -35.81 21.85 10.66
CA SER A 424 -34.98 22.73 9.83
C SER A 424 -35.06 22.32 8.36
N SER A 425 -35.22 23.32 7.50
CA SER A 425 -35.29 23.20 6.05
C SER A 425 -33.90 22.98 5.44
N GLU A 426 -33.83 21.93 4.63
CA GLU A 426 -33.14 21.82 3.34
C GLU A 426 -31.67 22.29 3.27
N GLN A 427 -30.77 21.30 3.36
CA GLN A 427 -29.59 21.21 2.50
C GLN A 427 -29.24 19.72 2.34
N ASP A 428 -29.21 19.25 1.10
CA ASP A 428 -28.71 17.93 0.71
C ASP A 428 -27.21 17.88 1.00
N GLU A 429 -26.83 17.30 2.14
CA GLU A 429 -25.45 16.86 2.37
C GLU A 429 -25.33 15.36 2.10
N GLU A 430 -24.56 15.07 1.06
CA GLU A 430 -24.03 13.77 0.70
C GLU A 430 -23.14 13.27 1.85
N ILE A 431 -23.69 12.38 2.68
CA ILE A 431 -22.95 11.77 3.80
C ILE A 431 -21.87 10.86 3.22
N THR A 432 -20.65 11.37 3.27
CA THR A 432 -19.41 10.78 2.78
C THR A 432 -18.98 9.62 3.69
N GLY A 433 -19.13 8.40 3.18
CA GLY A 433 -18.05 7.43 2.91
C GLY A 433 -17.01 7.04 3.96
N SER A 434 -17.09 7.46 5.23
CA SER A 434 -15.99 7.22 6.20
C SER A 434 -16.19 6.01 7.13
N GLU A 435 -17.43 5.53 7.32
CA GLU A 435 -17.68 4.34 8.18
C GLU A 435 -17.66 3.00 7.41
N MET A 436 -17.86 3.01 6.08
CA MET A 436 -17.90 1.78 5.27
C MET A 436 -16.51 1.17 4.99
N GLU A 437 -15.42 1.97 4.99
CA GLU A 437 -14.06 1.44 4.77
C GLU A 437 -13.52 0.60 5.95
N LEU A 438 -13.94 0.89 7.18
CA LEU A 438 -13.46 0.18 8.37
C LEU A 438 -14.02 -1.24 8.47
N SER A 439 -15.25 -1.49 8.02
CA SER A 439 -15.86 -2.83 8.07
C SER A 439 -15.31 -3.78 6.99
N SER A 440 -15.05 -3.25 5.79
CA SER A 440 -14.47 -3.98 4.65
C SER A 440 -12.98 -4.29 4.82
N GLN A 441 -12.21 -3.41 5.49
CA GLN A 441 -10.81 -3.70 5.81
C GLN A 441 -10.67 -4.82 6.85
N VAL A 442 -11.56 -4.89 7.85
CA VAL A 442 -11.51 -5.93 8.90
C VAL A 442 -11.86 -7.32 8.36
N SER A 443 -12.79 -7.40 7.41
CA SER A 443 -13.16 -8.65 6.74
C SER A 443 -12.11 -9.12 5.74
N CYS A 444 -11.49 -8.21 4.98
CA CYS A 444 -10.36 -8.53 4.09
C CYS A 444 -9.11 -9.00 4.85
N LEU A 445 -8.81 -8.41 6.02
CA LEU A 445 -7.73 -8.84 6.90
C LEU A 445 -7.99 -10.23 7.49
N LYS A 446 -9.24 -10.57 7.83
CA LYS A 446 -9.63 -11.89 8.35
C LYS A 446 -9.55 -12.98 7.29
N PHE A 447 -9.86 -12.65 6.04
CA PHE A 447 -9.77 -13.57 4.90
C PHE A 447 -8.31 -13.84 4.47
N LYS A 448 -7.45 -12.81 4.44
CA LYS A 448 -6.00 -12.98 4.23
C LYS A 448 -5.33 -13.80 5.34
N TYR A 449 -5.80 -13.67 6.59
CA TYR A 449 -5.29 -14.45 7.72
C TYR A 449 -5.62 -15.95 7.62
N MET A 450 -6.80 -16.30 7.07
CA MET A 450 -7.18 -17.70 6.84
C MET A 450 -6.45 -18.32 5.63
N LEU A 451 -6.24 -17.57 4.55
CA LEU A 451 -5.46 -18.02 3.39
C LEU A 451 -3.98 -18.26 3.73
N PHE A 452 -3.38 -17.40 4.56
CA PHE A 452 -1.98 -17.54 4.97
C PHE A 452 -1.75 -18.79 5.86
N ASN A 453 -2.70 -19.10 6.77
CA ASN A 453 -2.65 -20.32 7.58
C ASN A 453 -3.00 -21.60 6.79
N GLY A 454 -3.87 -21.50 5.78
CA GLY A 454 -4.19 -22.61 4.87
C GLY A 454 -3.01 -23.03 3.98
N HIS A 455 -2.19 -22.07 3.53
CA HIS A 455 -0.97 -22.35 2.76
C HIS A 455 0.18 -22.90 3.62
N PHE A 456 0.26 -22.52 4.91
CA PHE A 456 1.29 -23.03 5.81
C PHE A 456 1.11 -24.52 6.15
N SER A 457 -0.14 -25.01 6.18
CA SER A 457 -0.42 -26.44 6.43
C SER A 457 0.01 -27.34 5.26
N LYS A 458 0.12 -26.80 4.03
CA LYS A 458 0.58 -27.54 2.84
C LYS A 458 2.11 -27.59 2.68
N LEU A 459 2.87 -26.83 3.47
CA LEU A 459 4.34 -26.86 3.48
C LEU A 459 4.93 -27.87 4.48
N HIS A 460 4.09 -28.54 5.27
CA HIS A 460 4.51 -29.51 6.29
C HIS A 460 5.04 -30.84 5.71
N GLU A 461 4.85 -31.12 4.41
CA GLU A 461 5.22 -32.41 3.83
C GLU A 461 6.63 -32.48 3.20
N ASN A 462 7.36 -31.37 3.00
CA ASN A 462 8.61 -31.40 2.23
C ASN A 462 9.77 -30.54 2.76
N THR A 463 9.79 -30.13 4.03
CA THR A 463 10.88 -29.29 4.56
C THR A 463 11.46 -29.78 5.88
N SER A 464 12.79 -29.71 5.97
CA SER A 464 13.60 -30.04 7.15
C SER A 464 13.10 -29.34 8.43
N PRO A 465 13.10 -29.99 9.61
CA PRO A 465 12.65 -29.42 10.88
C PRO A 465 13.34 -28.09 11.24
N SER A 466 14.58 -27.87 10.80
CA SER A 466 15.34 -26.65 11.07
C SER A 466 14.84 -25.43 10.29
N THR A 467 14.35 -25.62 9.05
CA THR A 467 13.82 -24.51 8.24
C THR A 467 12.40 -24.13 8.68
N PHE A 468 11.62 -25.11 9.17
CA PHE A 468 10.30 -24.86 9.74
C PHE A 468 10.35 -23.99 11.00
N HIS A 469 11.31 -24.25 11.90
CA HIS A 469 11.53 -23.43 13.10
C HIS A 469 11.93 -21.99 12.77
N LEU A 470 12.77 -21.79 11.75
CA LEU A 470 13.15 -20.45 11.28
C LEU A 470 11.97 -19.69 10.67
N LEU A 471 11.11 -20.37 9.90
CA LEU A 471 9.88 -19.80 9.34
C LEU A 471 8.85 -19.44 10.43
N GLN A 472 8.72 -20.25 11.48
CA GLN A 472 7.91 -19.94 12.65
C GLN A 472 8.44 -18.73 13.44
N LEU A 473 9.77 -18.64 13.62
CA LEU A 473 10.40 -17.49 14.27
C LEU A 473 10.24 -16.20 13.45
N LEU A 474 10.40 -16.26 12.12
CA LEU A 474 10.23 -15.11 11.23
C LEU A 474 8.78 -14.62 11.19
N THR A 475 7.81 -15.53 11.18
CA THR A 475 6.38 -15.17 11.23
C THR A 475 6.00 -14.59 12.60
N PHE A 476 6.56 -15.10 13.70
CA PHE A 476 6.36 -14.52 15.04
C PHE A 476 6.99 -13.13 15.18
N PHE A 477 8.15 -12.89 14.55
CA PHE A 477 8.82 -11.59 14.54
C PHE A 477 8.06 -10.56 13.71
N LEU A 478 7.62 -10.93 12.51
CA LEU A 478 6.77 -10.09 11.65
C LEU A 478 5.43 -9.77 12.32
N MET A 479 4.81 -10.72 13.04
CA MET A 479 3.59 -10.47 13.81
C MET A 479 3.81 -9.55 15.02
N SER A 480 4.97 -9.63 15.68
CA SER A 480 5.32 -8.75 16.79
C SER A 480 5.57 -7.32 16.33
N ASP A 481 6.21 -7.15 15.18
CA ASP A 481 6.47 -5.83 14.59
C ASP A 481 5.18 -5.15 14.10
N GLN A 482 4.26 -5.92 13.52
CA GLN A 482 2.92 -5.43 13.17
C GLN A 482 2.06 -5.08 14.40
N LYS A 483 2.14 -5.84 15.49
CA LYS A 483 1.48 -5.50 16.77
C LYS A 483 2.10 -4.26 17.42
N LYS A 484 3.41 -4.04 17.27
CA LYS A 484 4.12 -2.86 17.77
C LYS A 484 3.72 -1.60 17.00
N LYS A 485 3.66 -1.68 15.66
CA LYS A 485 3.07 -0.62 14.81
C LYS A 485 1.61 -0.34 15.13
N LYS A 486 0.81 -1.38 15.42
CA LYS A 486 -0.59 -1.20 15.83
C LYS A 486 -0.73 -0.51 17.19
N LYS A 487 0.17 -0.81 18.14
CA LYS A 487 0.25 -0.13 19.44
C LYS A 487 0.72 1.33 19.31
N GLU A 488 1.71 1.61 18.47
CA GLU A 488 2.16 2.98 18.20
C GLU A 488 1.12 3.80 17.45
N MET A 489 0.36 3.19 16.53
CA MET A 489 -0.74 3.87 15.85
C MET A 489 -1.93 4.16 16.79
N LEU A 490 -2.25 3.24 17.70
CA LEU A 490 -3.27 3.43 18.75
C LEU A 490 -2.83 4.47 19.80
N PHE A 491 -1.54 4.51 20.17
CA PHE A 491 -0.99 5.53 21.08
C PHE A 491 -0.90 6.91 20.42
N GLY A 492 -0.54 6.98 19.13
CA GLY A 492 -0.52 8.23 18.37
C GLY A 492 -1.92 8.83 18.20
N PHE A 493 -2.96 8.01 18.08
CA PHE A 493 -4.35 8.47 17.99
C PHE A 493 -4.91 8.98 19.33
N MET A 494 -4.39 8.48 20.47
CA MET A 494 -4.83 8.91 21.80
C MET A 494 -4.15 10.22 22.28
N ILE A 495 -3.14 10.72 21.56
CA ILE A 495 -2.39 11.94 21.91
C ILE A 495 -2.86 13.17 21.10
N VAL A 496 -3.75 13.00 20.13
CA VAL A 496 -4.26 14.11 19.28
C VAL A 496 -5.75 14.37 19.52
N VAL A 497 -6.10 14.68 20.78
CA VAL A 497 -7.31 15.43 21.18
C VAL A 497 -6.87 16.36 22.33
N PRO A 498 -7.24 17.65 22.32
CA PRO A 498 -6.25 18.73 22.40
C PRO A 498 -5.87 19.18 23.81
N VAL A 499 -4.62 19.65 23.94
CA VAL A 499 -4.03 20.44 25.02
C VAL A 499 -4.69 21.84 25.16
N SER A 500 -5.93 22.01 24.70
CA SER A 500 -6.64 23.31 24.66
C SER A 500 -7.69 23.48 25.76
N ILE A 501 -7.77 22.59 26.77
CA ILE A 501 -8.78 22.70 27.86
C ILE A 501 -8.17 22.88 29.27
N LEU A 502 -6.84 22.98 29.43
CA LEU A 502 -6.20 23.11 30.76
C LEU A 502 -5.50 24.46 31.02
N LYS A 503 -6.12 25.56 30.59
CA LYS A 503 -5.80 26.93 31.03
C LYS A 503 -7.05 27.72 31.42
N GLN A 504 -7.82 27.24 32.39
CA GLN A 504 -8.71 28.08 33.19
C GLN A 504 -9.16 27.28 34.41
N VAL A 505 -8.58 27.59 35.57
CA VAL A 505 -9.13 27.62 36.94
C VAL A 505 -7.91 27.61 37.85
N ARG A 506 -7.40 28.82 38.09
CA ARG A 506 -6.50 29.15 39.18
C ARG A 506 -7.25 30.21 39.96
N TRP A 507 -7.93 29.81 41.03
CA TRP A 507 -8.20 30.52 42.29
C TRP A 507 -8.79 29.51 43.26
#